data_AF-G3XR51-F1
#
_entry.id   AF-G3XR51-F1
#
_cell.length_a   1.000
_cell.length_b   1.000
_cell.length_c   1.000
_cell.angle_alpha   90.00
_cell.angle_beta   90.00
_cell.angle_gamma   90.00
#
_symmetry.space_group_name_H-M   'P 1'
#
loop_
_entity.id
_entity.type
_entity.pdbx_description
1 polymer ?
#
loop_
_entity_poly.entity_id
_entity_poly.type
_entity_poly.pdbx_seq_one_letter_code
_entity_poly.pdbx_strand_id
1 'polypeptide(L)'
;MKFTVGSAMVATTFLSAANAAFPSIPNIPETCLEIPQVIGNKPLQLLSYFHKEVCEKNCTATINQHNQYLQESVFPQIMKDLDQKLDIPASEQASFQKIQTQITSAIEKDCKAEGDKPLCNDLEGLANYGICALKASQPIIMNNIGQLQGSVNITDADCTKIKQIDSDATVWQKTLPGYVDKFAQLCESEKSN
;
A
#
# COMPACT_ATOMS: atom_id res chain seq x y z
N MET A 1 18.96 -15.19 15.92
CA MET A 1 18.18 -14.98 17.15
C MET A 1 17.04 -15.99 17.19
N LYS A 2 16.81 -16.65 18.33
CA LYS A 2 15.70 -17.59 18.51
C LYS A 2 14.43 -16.77 18.70
N PHE A 3 13.48 -16.87 17.76
CA PHE A 3 12.19 -16.19 17.87
C PHE A 3 11.33 -16.92 18.90
N THR A 4 11.30 -16.39 20.12
CA THR A 4 10.38 -16.84 21.16
C THR A 4 8.95 -16.43 20.80
N VAL A 5 8.08 -17.42 20.84
CA VAL A 5 6.62 -17.36 20.69
C VAL A 5 6.03 -16.31 21.63
N GLY A 6 5.82 -15.10 21.13
CA GLY A 6 5.24 -13.98 21.90
C GLY A 6 4.60 -12.90 21.02
N SER A 7 5.05 -12.77 19.77
CA SER A 7 4.55 -11.75 18.83
C SER A 7 3.20 -12.07 18.19
N ALA A 8 2.66 -13.28 18.37
CA ALA A 8 1.38 -13.67 17.75
C ALA A 8 0.15 -13.06 18.43
N MET A 9 0.25 -12.63 19.71
CA MET A 9 -0.90 -12.07 20.45
C MET A 9 -1.09 -10.55 20.31
N VAL A 10 -0.10 -9.83 19.76
CA VAL A 10 -0.21 -8.37 19.57
C VAL A 10 -0.86 -8.02 18.22
N ALA A 11 -0.81 -8.93 17.24
CA ALA A 11 -1.43 -8.71 15.92
C ALA A 11 -2.98 -8.79 15.96
N THR A 12 -3.56 -9.51 16.93
CA THR A 12 -5.02 -9.71 17.02
C THR A 12 -5.78 -8.54 17.65
N THR A 13 -5.13 -7.70 18.46
CA THR A 13 -5.80 -6.57 19.13
C THR A 13 -5.95 -5.35 18.21
N PHE A 14 -5.06 -5.13 17.24
CA PHE A 14 -5.20 -4.02 16.29
C PHE A 14 -6.35 -4.20 15.29
N LEU A 15 -6.69 -5.45 14.93
CA LEU A 15 -7.83 -5.74 14.06
C LEU A 15 -9.17 -5.65 14.81
N SER A 16 -9.18 -5.86 16.13
CA SER A 16 -10.41 -5.91 16.93
C SER A 16 -11.00 -4.52 17.22
N ALA A 17 -10.17 -3.47 17.30
CA ALA A 17 -10.64 -2.10 17.52
C ALA A 17 -11.16 -1.42 16.23
N ALA A 18 -10.76 -1.91 15.06
CA ALA A 18 -11.29 -1.43 13.78
C ALA A 18 -12.77 -1.83 13.60
N ASN A 19 -13.18 -3.00 14.09
CA ASN A 19 -14.53 -3.55 13.87
C ASN A 19 -15.66 -2.78 14.58
N ALA A 20 -15.36 -1.88 15.52
CA ALA A 20 -16.37 -1.15 16.27
C ALA A 20 -16.82 0.18 15.62
N ALA A 21 -16.15 0.64 14.55
CA ALA A 21 -16.40 1.96 13.95
C ALA A 21 -16.74 1.94 12.45
N PHE A 22 -16.72 0.78 11.79
CA PHE A 22 -17.14 0.69 10.39
C PHE A 22 -18.62 0.30 10.28
N PRO A 23 -19.45 1.01 9.49
CA PRO A 23 -20.78 0.54 9.16
C PRO A 23 -20.67 -0.87 8.57
N SER A 24 -21.63 -1.74 8.89
CA SER A 24 -21.70 -3.12 8.44
C SER A 24 -21.36 -3.21 6.95
N ILE A 25 -20.15 -3.70 6.66
CA ILE A 25 -19.67 -3.88 5.30
C ILE A 25 -20.63 -4.89 4.64
N PRO A 26 -21.13 -4.61 3.42
CA PRO A 26 -22.00 -5.55 2.72
C PRO A 26 -21.35 -6.93 2.61
N ASN A 27 -22.19 -7.94 2.41
CA ASN A 27 -21.81 -9.35 2.34
C ASN A 27 -20.65 -9.54 1.34
N ILE A 28 -19.41 -9.69 1.83
CA ILE A 28 -18.22 -9.85 1.00
C ILE A 28 -18.33 -11.22 0.30
N PRO A 29 -18.24 -11.31 -1.05
CA PRO A 29 -18.32 -12.58 -1.74
C PRO A 29 -17.24 -13.57 -1.28
N GLU A 30 -17.55 -14.87 -1.25
CA GLU A 30 -16.63 -15.91 -0.79
C GLU A 30 -15.32 -15.92 -1.61
N THR A 31 -15.42 -15.66 -2.92
CA THR A 31 -14.26 -15.55 -3.81
C THR A 31 -13.27 -14.47 -3.35
N CYS A 32 -13.75 -13.37 -2.76
CA CYS A 32 -12.88 -12.31 -2.24
C CYS A 32 -12.12 -12.76 -0.98
N LEU A 33 -12.66 -13.70 -0.21
CA LEU A 33 -12.01 -14.26 0.98
C LEU A 33 -10.83 -15.17 0.62
N GLU A 34 -10.72 -15.61 -0.64
CA GLU A 34 -9.60 -16.41 -1.14
C GLU A 34 -8.38 -15.57 -1.58
N ILE A 35 -8.56 -14.28 -1.86
CA ILE A 35 -7.48 -13.38 -2.33
C ILE A 35 -6.25 -13.40 -1.40
N PRO A 36 -6.40 -13.32 -0.06
CA PRO A 36 -5.26 -13.40 0.85
C PRO A 36 -4.41 -14.67 0.68
N GLN A 37 -5.02 -15.79 0.29
CA GLN A 37 -4.31 -17.06 0.08
C GLN A 37 -3.43 -17.00 -1.17
N VAL A 38 -3.93 -16.38 -2.24
CA VAL A 38 -3.17 -16.15 -3.47
C VAL A 38 -2.03 -15.17 -3.24
N ILE A 39 -2.26 -14.10 -2.49
CA ILE A 39 -1.21 -13.14 -2.13
C ILE A 39 -0.12 -13.85 -1.32
N GLY A 40 -0.51 -14.68 -0.34
CA GLY A 40 0.40 -15.49 0.46
C GLY A 40 1.57 -14.67 1.01
N ASN A 41 2.79 -15.16 0.83
CA ASN A 41 4.01 -14.50 1.34
C ASN A 41 4.65 -13.51 0.35
N LYS A 42 4.04 -13.22 -0.80
CA LYS A 42 4.65 -12.36 -1.83
C LYS A 42 4.96 -10.94 -1.34
N PRO A 43 4.10 -10.27 -0.52
CA PRO A 43 4.45 -8.97 0.05
C PRO A 43 5.70 -9.03 0.94
N LEU A 44 5.86 -10.09 1.74
CA LEU A 44 7.05 -10.28 2.58
C LEU A 44 8.30 -10.54 1.73
N GLN A 45 8.17 -11.25 0.61
CA GLN A 45 9.27 -11.45 -0.34
C GLN A 45 9.68 -10.13 -1.00
N LEU A 46 8.73 -9.31 -1.43
CA LEU A 46 9.01 -7.99 -1.99
C LEU A 46 9.65 -7.07 -0.96
N LEU A 47 9.17 -7.07 0.29
CA LEU A 47 9.79 -6.30 1.38
C LEU A 47 11.21 -6.78 1.67
N SER A 48 11.44 -8.10 1.66
CA SER A 48 12.79 -8.67 1.82
C SER A 48 13.72 -8.26 0.68
N TYR A 49 13.20 -8.26 -0.56
CA TYR A 49 13.94 -7.79 -1.74
C TYR A 49 14.26 -6.30 -1.65
N PHE A 50 13.29 -5.48 -1.24
CA PHE A 50 13.48 -4.05 -0.97
C PHE A 50 14.56 -3.81 0.06
N HIS A 51 14.51 -4.51 1.20
CA HIS A 51 15.52 -4.37 2.24
C HIS A 51 16.93 -4.68 1.70
N LYS A 52 17.07 -5.79 0.96
CA LYS A 52 18.35 -6.19 0.37
C LYS A 52 18.87 -5.20 -0.66
N GLU A 53 18.04 -4.79 -1.62
CA GLU A 53 18.50 -3.99 -2.76
C GLU A 53 18.58 -2.49 -2.45
N VAL A 54 17.87 -2.00 -1.43
CA VAL A 54 17.84 -0.58 -1.05
C VAL A 54 18.54 -0.35 0.29
N CYS A 55 18.11 -1.04 1.35
CA CYS A 55 18.57 -0.74 2.71
C CYS A 55 19.96 -1.30 3.02
N GLU A 56 20.25 -2.54 2.66
CA GLU A 56 21.59 -3.13 2.84
C GLU A 56 22.65 -2.46 1.96
N LYS A 57 22.23 -1.81 0.88
CA LYS A 57 23.09 -0.94 0.06
C LYS A 57 23.28 0.45 0.65
N ASN A 58 22.88 0.70 1.90
CA ASN A 58 23.03 1.98 2.61
C ASN A 58 22.29 3.14 1.93
N CYS A 59 21.08 2.95 1.39
CA CYS A 59 20.27 4.09 0.98
C CYS A 59 19.98 5.00 2.18
N THR A 60 20.15 6.31 2.02
CA THR A 60 19.92 7.33 3.06
C THR A 60 18.62 8.09 2.89
N ALA A 61 17.77 7.67 1.95
CA ALA A 61 16.50 8.32 1.67
C ALA A 61 15.59 8.31 2.91
N THR A 62 14.80 9.37 3.05
CA THR A 62 13.72 9.46 4.01
C THR A 62 12.48 8.72 3.51
N ILE A 63 11.53 8.48 4.41
CA ILE A 63 10.22 7.92 4.06
C ILE A 63 9.50 8.80 3.02
N ASN A 64 9.58 10.14 3.16
CA ASN A 64 8.97 11.09 2.23
C ASN A 64 9.59 11.00 0.82
N GLN A 65 10.91 10.87 0.70
CA GLN A 65 11.56 10.71 -0.62
C GLN A 65 11.10 9.44 -1.33
N HIS A 66 10.98 8.33 -0.59
CA HIS A 66 10.43 7.09 -1.15
C HIS A 66 8.96 7.23 -1.54
N ASN A 67 8.15 7.85 -0.69
CA ASN A 67 6.72 8.02 -0.96
C ASN A 67 6.48 8.94 -2.15
N GLN A 68 7.29 10.00 -2.32
CA GLN A 68 7.28 10.84 -3.51
C GLN A 68 7.58 10.02 -4.77
N TYR A 69 8.63 9.18 -4.73
CA TYR A 69 8.93 8.26 -5.83
C TYR A 69 7.72 7.35 -6.16
N LEU A 70 7.07 6.78 -5.14
CA LEU A 70 5.88 5.95 -5.35
C LEU A 70 4.74 6.75 -6.00
N GLN A 71 4.46 7.95 -5.51
CA GLN A 71 3.37 8.80 -6.00
C GLN A 71 3.59 9.29 -7.43
N GLU A 72 4.82 9.62 -7.80
CA GLU A 72 5.14 10.17 -9.12
C GLU A 72 5.36 9.09 -10.18
N SER A 73 5.97 7.96 -9.79
CA SER A 73 6.49 6.97 -10.75
C SER A 73 5.79 5.60 -10.70
N VAL A 74 5.25 5.21 -9.55
CA VAL A 74 4.77 3.83 -9.33
C VAL A 74 3.25 3.77 -9.35
N PHE A 75 2.58 4.44 -8.41
CA PHE A 75 1.14 4.39 -8.26
C PHE A 75 0.38 4.81 -9.53
N PRO A 76 0.75 5.87 -10.27
CA PRO A 76 0.03 6.22 -11.50
C PRO A 76 0.02 5.09 -12.53
N GLN A 77 1.11 4.33 -12.62
CA GLN A 77 1.23 3.20 -13.55
C GLN A 77 0.44 1.99 -13.07
N ILE A 78 0.54 1.65 -11.78
CA ILE A 78 -0.22 0.54 -11.19
C ILE A 78 -1.72 0.81 -11.27
N MET A 79 -2.17 2.00 -10.88
CA MET A 79 -3.60 2.36 -10.92
C MET A 79 -4.13 2.31 -12.34
N LYS A 80 -3.39 2.82 -13.33
CA LYS A 80 -3.78 2.73 -14.74
C LYS A 80 -3.94 1.27 -15.21
N ASP A 81 -3.01 0.38 -14.85
CA ASP A 81 -3.09 -1.05 -15.20
C ASP A 81 -4.28 -1.73 -14.51
N LEU A 82 -4.52 -1.43 -13.24
CA LEU A 82 -5.66 -1.96 -12.48
C LEU A 82 -6.99 -1.45 -13.04
N ASP A 83 -7.11 -0.15 -13.31
CA ASP A 83 -8.31 0.46 -13.88
C ASP A 83 -8.67 -0.19 -15.22
N GLN A 84 -7.66 -0.50 -16.04
CA GLN A 84 -7.85 -1.21 -17.32
C GLN A 84 -8.26 -2.67 -17.13
N LYS A 85 -7.62 -3.40 -16.22
CA LYS A 85 -7.90 -4.83 -15.99
C LYS A 85 -9.22 -5.09 -15.27
N LEU A 86 -9.66 -4.15 -14.45
CA LEU A 86 -10.92 -4.22 -13.70
C LEU A 86 -12.09 -3.56 -14.43
N ASP A 87 -11.87 -2.98 -15.62
CA ASP A 87 -12.87 -2.26 -16.40
C ASP A 87 -13.54 -1.11 -15.61
N ILE A 88 -12.77 -0.39 -14.80
CA ILE A 88 -13.30 0.69 -13.96
C ILE A 88 -13.79 1.84 -14.85
N PRO A 89 -15.04 2.33 -14.69
CA PRO A 89 -15.54 3.44 -15.47
C PRO A 89 -14.74 4.74 -15.26
N ALA A 90 -14.53 5.53 -16.30
CA ALA A 90 -13.76 6.78 -16.23
C ALA A 90 -14.26 7.77 -15.16
N SER A 91 -15.57 7.80 -14.89
CA SER A 91 -16.15 8.62 -13.83
C SER A 91 -15.75 8.15 -12.42
N GLU A 92 -15.57 6.86 -12.23
CA GLU A 92 -15.10 6.27 -10.97
C GLU A 92 -13.59 6.47 -10.82
N GLN A 93 -12.81 6.29 -11.90
CA GLN A 93 -11.37 6.60 -11.93
C GLN A 93 -11.09 8.05 -11.50
N ALA A 94 -11.85 9.02 -12.02
CA ALA A 94 -11.71 10.43 -11.65
C ALA A 94 -12.02 10.67 -10.16
N SER A 95 -12.98 9.94 -9.61
CA SER A 95 -13.36 10.01 -8.19
C SER A 95 -12.25 9.43 -7.31
N PHE A 96 -11.73 8.26 -7.66
CA PHE A 96 -10.57 7.67 -6.98
C PHE A 96 -9.35 8.58 -7.01
N GLN A 97 -9.00 9.14 -8.18
CA GLN A 97 -7.85 10.03 -8.32
C GLN A 97 -7.99 11.28 -7.43
N LYS A 98 -9.20 11.87 -7.37
CA LYS A 98 -9.49 13.00 -6.50
C LYS A 98 -9.32 12.65 -5.03
N ILE A 99 -9.86 11.51 -4.60
CA ILE A 99 -9.75 11.04 -3.21
C ILE A 99 -8.30 10.72 -2.86
N GLN A 100 -7.56 10.06 -3.75
CA GLN A 100 -6.14 9.77 -3.60
C GLN A 100 -5.32 11.05 -3.44
N THR A 101 -5.62 12.08 -4.23
CA THR A 101 -4.96 13.39 -4.12
C THR A 101 -5.20 14.03 -2.75
N GLN A 102 -6.46 14.01 -2.29
CA GLN A 102 -6.80 14.53 -0.96
C GLN A 102 -6.06 13.79 0.15
N ILE A 103 -6.04 12.45 0.08
CA ILE A 103 -5.33 11.60 1.04
C ILE A 103 -3.84 11.93 1.04
N THR A 104 -3.23 11.98 -0.14
CA THR A 104 -1.80 12.28 -0.31
C THR A 104 -1.45 13.63 0.32
N SER A 105 -2.18 14.68 -0.01
CA SER A 105 -1.93 16.02 0.55
C SER A 105 -2.11 16.08 2.07
N ALA A 106 -3.06 15.32 2.64
CA ALA A 106 -3.24 15.25 4.08
C ALA A 106 -2.08 14.52 4.76
N ILE A 107 -1.63 13.40 4.20
CA ILE A 107 -0.47 12.66 4.72
C ILE A 107 0.80 13.51 4.65
N GLU A 108 1.09 14.14 3.51
CA GLU A 108 2.26 15.01 3.34
C GLU A 108 2.30 16.14 4.36
N LYS A 109 1.13 16.73 4.65
CA LYS A 109 1.00 17.82 5.61
C LYS A 109 1.12 17.32 7.04
N ASP A 110 0.31 16.35 7.43
CA ASP A 110 0.12 15.97 8.84
C ASP A 110 1.20 15.01 9.33
N CYS A 111 1.82 14.25 8.42
CA CYS A 111 2.83 13.24 8.73
C CYS A 111 4.25 13.65 8.34
N LYS A 112 4.48 14.94 8.03
CA LYS A 112 5.79 15.43 7.58
C LYS A 112 6.93 15.01 8.51
N ALA A 113 6.77 15.20 9.82
CA ALA A 113 7.83 14.92 10.79
C ALA A 113 8.19 13.43 10.85
N GLU A 114 7.19 12.53 10.75
CA GLU A 114 7.44 11.10 10.66
C GLU A 114 8.03 10.71 9.29
N GLY A 115 7.61 11.39 8.23
CA GLY A 115 8.08 11.16 6.88
C GLY A 115 9.52 11.61 6.64
N ASP A 116 10.04 12.56 7.42
CA ASP A 116 11.43 13.02 7.34
C ASP A 116 12.42 12.05 8.02
N LYS A 117 11.93 10.99 8.67
CA LYS A 117 12.78 9.95 9.26
C LYS A 117 13.39 9.03 8.20
N PRO A 118 14.53 8.36 8.50
CA PRO A 118 15.15 7.42 7.59
C PRO A 118 14.19 6.31 7.16
N LEU A 119 14.18 5.98 5.87
CA LEU A 119 13.38 4.89 5.32
C LEU A 119 13.88 3.52 5.80
N CYS A 120 15.20 3.38 5.92
CA CYS A 120 15.86 2.12 6.21
C CYS A 120 16.33 2.06 7.67
N ASN A 121 16.21 0.88 8.27
CA ASN A 121 16.66 0.56 9.63
C ASN A 121 15.94 1.35 10.75
N ASP A 122 14.81 2.00 10.46
CA ASP A 122 13.93 2.66 11.44
C ASP A 122 12.51 2.08 11.37
N LEU A 123 12.33 0.89 11.95
CA LEU A 123 11.02 0.22 11.99
C LEU A 123 9.99 1.00 12.82
N GLU A 124 10.44 1.71 13.85
CA GLU A 124 9.55 2.53 14.69
C GLU A 124 9.06 3.77 13.93
N GLY A 125 9.95 4.46 13.20
CA GLY A 125 9.59 5.56 12.31
C GLY A 125 8.60 5.13 11.23
N LEU A 126 8.82 3.98 10.59
CA LEU A 126 7.87 3.41 9.62
C LEU A 126 6.50 3.12 10.23
N ALA A 127 6.46 2.54 11.44
CA ALA A 127 5.20 2.26 12.13
C ALA A 127 4.45 3.56 12.51
N ASN A 128 5.17 4.55 13.03
CA ASN A 128 4.61 5.84 13.41
C ASN A 128 4.10 6.62 12.19
N TYR A 129 4.83 6.60 11.07
CA TYR A 129 4.38 7.14 9.80
C TYR A 129 3.08 6.46 9.35
N GLY A 130 3.03 5.12 9.36
CA GLY A 130 1.83 4.37 9.00
C GLY A 130 0.61 4.74 9.84
N ILE A 131 0.78 4.84 11.17
CA ILE A 131 -0.28 5.27 12.09
C ILE A 131 -0.74 6.70 11.78
N CYS A 132 0.20 7.61 11.52
CA CYS A 132 -0.14 8.97 11.14
C CYS A 132 -0.92 9.01 9.82
N ALA A 133 -0.45 8.29 8.80
CA ALA A 133 -1.07 8.24 7.48
C ALA A 133 -2.50 7.72 7.55
N LEU A 134 -2.74 6.68 8.36
CA LEU A 134 -4.09 6.17 8.62
C LEU A 134 -5.01 7.24 9.24
N LYS A 135 -4.53 7.95 10.26
CA LYS A 135 -5.28 9.02 10.92
C LYS A 135 -5.59 10.18 9.97
N ALA A 136 -4.63 10.59 9.15
CA ALA A 136 -4.81 11.64 8.14
C ALA A 136 -5.81 11.22 7.04
N SER A 137 -5.79 9.96 6.63
CA SER A 137 -6.65 9.42 5.57
C SER A 137 -8.11 9.21 6.00
N GLN A 138 -8.33 8.80 7.26
CA GLN A 138 -9.64 8.44 7.78
C GLN A 138 -10.76 9.47 7.50
N PRO A 139 -10.62 10.76 7.84
CA PRO A 139 -11.70 11.73 7.61
C PRO A 139 -12.03 11.90 6.12
N ILE A 140 -11.03 11.78 5.24
CA ILE A 140 -11.22 11.91 3.80
C ILE A 140 -11.99 10.72 3.25
N ILE A 141 -11.65 9.50 3.67
CA ILE A 141 -12.38 8.28 3.29
C ILE A 141 -13.84 8.39 3.77
N MET A 142 -14.07 8.77 5.03
CA MET A 142 -15.42 8.89 5.58
C MET A 142 -16.26 9.94 4.84
N ASN A 143 -15.67 11.07 4.46
CA ASN A 143 -16.36 12.13 3.72
C ASN A 143 -16.66 11.75 2.26
N ASN A 144 -15.94 10.79 1.69
CA ASN A 144 -16.10 10.39 0.30
C ASN A 144 -16.65 8.96 0.12
N ILE A 145 -17.00 8.26 1.20
CA ILE A 145 -17.46 6.86 1.15
C ILE A 145 -18.70 6.69 0.23
N GLY A 146 -19.56 7.70 0.14
CA GLY A 146 -20.71 7.72 -0.78
C GLY A 146 -20.33 7.83 -2.26
N GLN A 147 -19.17 8.42 -2.58
CA GLN A 147 -18.62 8.47 -3.95
C GLN A 147 -17.92 7.16 -4.33
N LEU A 148 -17.64 6.31 -3.36
CA LEU A 148 -17.02 4.98 -3.54
C LEU A 148 -18.08 3.87 -3.66
N GLN A 149 -19.36 4.21 -3.83
CA GLN A 149 -20.47 3.24 -3.82
C GLN A 149 -20.36 2.15 -4.89
N GLY A 150 -19.72 2.43 -6.05
CA GLY A 150 -19.40 1.41 -7.06
C GLY A 150 -18.48 0.31 -6.51
N SER A 151 -17.55 0.69 -5.64
CA SER A 151 -16.62 -0.19 -4.93
C SER A 151 -17.21 -0.86 -3.68
N VAL A 152 -18.43 -0.47 -3.28
CA VAL A 152 -19.16 -1.06 -2.14
C VAL A 152 -19.95 -2.30 -2.59
N ASN A 153 -20.26 -2.43 -3.88
CA ASN A 153 -21.02 -3.56 -4.42
C ASN A 153 -20.13 -4.56 -5.19
N ILE A 154 -19.12 -5.09 -4.48
CA ILE A 154 -18.15 -6.05 -5.01
C ILE A 154 -18.84 -7.37 -5.37
N THR A 155 -18.62 -7.87 -6.59
CA THR A 155 -19.16 -9.15 -7.07
C THR A 155 -18.11 -10.27 -7.06
N ASP A 156 -18.53 -11.53 -7.13
CA ASP A 156 -17.61 -12.67 -7.32
C ASP A 156 -16.75 -12.54 -8.59
N ALA A 157 -17.30 -11.91 -9.65
CA ALA A 157 -16.56 -11.64 -10.87
C ALA A 157 -15.41 -10.64 -10.63
N ASP A 158 -15.67 -9.58 -9.86
CA ASP A 158 -14.64 -8.62 -9.47
C ASP A 158 -13.55 -9.29 -8.62
N CYS A 159 -13.97 -10.09 -7.62
CA CYS A 159 -13.05 -10.88 -6.79
C CYS A 159 -12.19 -11.84 -7.63
N THR A 160 -12.78 -12.48 -8.64
CA THR A 160 -12.08 -13.39 -9.56
C THR A 160 -11.03 -12.63 -10.37
N LYS A 161 -11.36 -11.46 -10.91
CA LYS A 161 -10.40 -10.61 -11.64
C LYS A 161 -9.25 -10.19 -10.73
N ILE A 162 -9.54 -9.70 -9.51
CA ILE A 162 -8.50 -9.32 -8.54
C ILE A 162 -7.60 -10.51 -8.22
N LYS A 163 -8.18 -11.68 -7.96
CA LYS A 163 -7.42 -12.91 -7.70
C LYS A 163 -6.51 -13.29 -8.88
N GLN A 164 -6.96 -13.13 -10.13
CA GLN A 164 -6.14 -13.38 -11.32
C GLN A 164 -4.97 -12.39 -11.42
N ILE A 165 -5.22 -11.10 -11.15
CA ILE A 165 -4.19 -10.07 -11.11
C ILE A 165 -3.14 -10.41 -10.03
N ASP A 166 -3.57 -10.74 -8.82
CA ASP A 166 -2.67 -11.11 -7.72
C ASP A 166 -1.96 -12.46 -7.91
N SER A 167 -2.49 -13.30 -8.81
CA SER A 167 -1.84 -14.56 -9.22
C SER A 167 -0.77 -14.36 -10.28
N ASP A 168 -0.72 -13.21 -10.97
CA ASP A 168 0.22 -12.97 -12.06
C ASP A 168 1.66 -12.89 -11.52
N ALA A 169 2.44 -13.94 -11.82
CA ALA A 169 3.84 -14.02 -11.44
C ALA A 169 4.66 -12.87 -12.03
N THR A 170 4.29 -12.32 -13.20
CA THR A 170 4.99 -11.19 -13.82
C THR A 170 4.92 -9.95 -12.93
N VAL A 171 3.77 -9.69 -12.32
CA VAL A 171 3.59 -8.56 -11.40
C VAL A 171 4.56 -8.70 -10.23
N TRP A 172 4.56 -9.85 -9.57
CA TRP A 172 5.30 -10.07 -8.33
C TRP A 172 6.80 -10.35 -8.50
N GLN A 173 7.21 -10.96 -9.62
CA GLN A 173 8.59 -11.35 -9.87
C GLN A 173 9.35 -10.36 -10.76
N LYS A 174 8.65 -9.46 -11.47
CA LYS A 174 9.29 -8.54 -12.41
C LYS A 174 8.82 -7.10 -12.23
N THR A 175 7.53 -6.83 -12.29
CA THR A 175 7.02 -5.45 -12.30
C THR A 175 7.30 -4.74 -10.97
N LEU A 176 6.87 -5.32 -9.85
CA LEU A 176 7.08 -4.74 -8.52
C LEU A 176 8.58 -4.69 -8.13
N PRO A 177 9.38 -5.76 -8.30
CA PRO A 177 10.83 -5.68 -8.12
C PRO A 177 11.50 -4.63 -9.01
N GLY A 178 11.04 -4.44 -10.25
CA GLY A 178 11.59 -3.43 -11.15
C GLY A 178 11.39 -1.99 -10.67
N TYR A 179 10.34 -1.69 -9.90
CA TYR A 179 10.20 -0.39 -9.23
C TYR A 179 11.18 -0.25 -8.05
N VAL A 180 11.40 -1.33 -7.30
CA VAL A 180 12.43 -1.36 -6.25
C VAL A 180 13.82 -1.10 -6.84
N ASP A 181 14.16 -1.77 -7.95
CA ASP A 181 15.45 -1.60 -8.62
C ASP A 181 15.67 -0.16 -9.08
N LYS A 182 14.64 0.48 -9.64
CA LYS A 182 14.69 1.90 -10.03
C LYS A 182 14.91 2.81 -8.84
N PHE A 183 14.23 2.57 -7.72
CA PHE A 183 14.44 3.36 -6.51
C PHE A 183 15.86 3.16 -5.93
N ALA A 184 16.36 1.92 -5.94
CA ALA A 184 17.74 1.63 -5.54
C ALA A 184 18.76 2.42 -6.37
N GLN A 185 18.55 2.56 -7.68
CA GLN A 185 19.39 3.38 -8.56
C GLN A 185 19.36 4.87 -8.17
N LEU A 186 18.18 5.40 -7.80
CA LEU A 186 18.07 6.78 -7.31
C LEU A 186 18.90 6.97 -6.02
N CYS A 187 18.79 6.03 -5.06
CA CYS A 187 19.59 6.03 -3.84
C CYS A 187 21.12 5.98 -4.10
N GLU A 188 21.56 5.31 -5.17
CA GLU A 188 22.98 5.25 -5.55
C GLU A 188 23.45 6.57 -6.17
N SER A 189 22.61 7.20 -6.99
CA SER A 189 22.92 8.48 -7.66
C SER A 189 23.04 9.65 -6.68
N GLU A 190 22.24 9.68 -5.61
CA GLU A 190 22.31 10.71 -4.57
C GLU A 190 23.61 10.66 -3.76
N LYS A 191 24.30 9.52 -3.70
CA LYS A 191 25.60 9.39 -3.00
C LYS A 191 26.79 9.91 -3.80
N SER A 192 26.61 10.10 -5.10
CA SER A 192 27.68 10.49 -6.03
C SER A 192 27.72 12.01 -6.30
N ASN A 193 26.79 12.76 -5.71
CA ASN A 193 26.75 14.22 -5.69
C ASN A 193 27.16 14.75 -4.31
#